data_AF-A0A367EZ58-F1
#
_entry.id   AF-A0A367EZ58-F1
#
_cell.length_a   1.000
_cell.length_b   1.000
_cell.length_c   1.000
_cell.angle_alpha   90.00
_cell.angle_beta   90.00
_cell.angle_gamma   90.00
#
_symmetry.space_group_name_H-M   'P 1'
#
loop_
_entity.id
_entity.type
_entity.pdbx_description
1 polymer ?
#
loop_
_entity_poly.entity_id
_entity_poly.type
_entity_poly.pdbx_seq_one_letter_code
_entity_poly.pdbx_strand_id
1 'polypeptide(L)' 'MAYTALMDEDSARWLAGLDEPEGITHLGNGKVRFSKSAYAYLRNVPSHMDGHIDSHDRVCLSEGSYQLTRSR' A
#
# COMPACT_ATOMS: atom_id res chain seq x y z
N MET A 1 7.53 -3.10 -13.17
CA MET A 1 7.22 -3.91 -11.98
C MET A 1 6.42 -3.09 -11.00
N ALA A 2 5.27 -3.60 -10.57
CA ALA A 2 4.36 -2.95 -9.64
C ALA A 2 3.86 -3.96 -8.60
N TYR A 3 3.40 -3.48 -7.46
CA TYR A 3 2.82 -4.29 -6.40
C TYR A 3 1.34 -3.98 -6.29
N THR A 4 0.52 -4.95 -5.89
CA THR A 4 -0.91 -4.73 -5.68
C THR A 4 -1.37 -5.34 -4.37
N ALA A 5 -2.22 -4.65 -3.63
CA ALA A 5 -2.93 -5.20 -2.48
C ALA A 5 -4.44 -5.14 -2.74
N LEU A 6 -5.16 -6.11 -2.18
CA LEU A 6 -6.61 -6.07 -2.06
C LEU A 6 -6.95 -5.75 -0.60
N MET A 7 -7.72 -4.69 -0.39
CA MET A 7 -8.14 -4.16 0.91
C MET A 7 -9.60 -3.70 0.84
N ASP A 8 -10.14 -3.17 1.93
CA ASP A 8 -11.43 -2.51 1.90
C ASP A 8 -11.35 -1.18 1.12
N GLU A 9 -12.52 -0.72 0.66
CA GLU A 9 -12.62 0.43 -0.25
C GLU A 9 -12.17 1.75 0.42
N ASP A 10 -12.41 1.91 1.72
CA ASP A 10 -12.05 3.14 2.44
C ASP A 10 -10.55 3.22 2.67
N SER A 11 -9.90 2.11 3.06
CA SER A 11 -8.44 1.97 3.10
C SER A 11 -7.80 2.24 1.74
N ALA A 12 -8.38 1.67 0.67
CA ALA A 12 -7.87 1.86 -0.68
C ALA A 12 -7.94 3.32 -1.14
N ARG A 13 -9.03 4.00 -0.81
CA ARG A 13 -9.24 5.42 -1.12
C ARG A 13 -8.32 6.31 -0.31
N TRP A 14 -8.15 6.04 0.99
CA TRP A 14 -7.25 6.79 1.85
C TRP A 14 -5.80 6.71 1.35
N LEU A 15 -5.30 5.52 1.07
CA LEU A 15 -3.94 5.30 0.57
C LEU A 15 -3.67 6.01 -0.76
N ALA A 16 -4.62 5.94 -1.69
CA ALA A 16 -4.47 6.58 -3.00
C ALA A 16 -4.67 8.10 -2.95
N GLY A 17 -5.19 8.63 -1.84
CA GLY A 17 -5.35 10.06 -1.60
C GLY A 17 -4.18 10.71 -0.87
N LEU A 18 -3.14 9.94 -0.51
CA LEU A 18 -1.94 10.49 0.09
C LEU A 18 -1.18 11.35 -0.93
N ASP A 19 -0.77 12.55 -0.51
CA ASP A 19 0.09 13.42 -1.33
C ASP A 19 1.45 12.75 -1.58
N GLU A 20 1.95 11.98 -0.62
CA GLU A 20 3.18 11.19 -0.73
C GLU A 20 3.03 9.79 -0.07
N PRO A 21 3.70 8.75 -0.60
CA PRO A 21 4.57 8.79 -1.78
C PRO A 21 3.76 8.77 -3.09
N GLU A 22 4.31 9.43 -4.12
CA GLU A 22 3.78 9.30 -5.48
C GLU A 22 3.78 7.84 -5.97
N GLY A 23 2.79 7.50 -6.80
CA GLY A 23 2.70 6.18 -7.44
C GLY A 23 1.89 5.14 -6.67
N ILE A 24 1.01 5.59 -5.79
CA ILE A 24 -0.11 4.81 -5.28
C ILE A 24 -1.33 5.08 -6.19
N THR A 25 -2.00 4.03 -6.66
CA THR A 25 -3.17 4.16 -7.54
C THR A 25 -4.27 3.23 -7.09
N HIS A 26 -5.44 3.79 -6.79
CA HIS A 26 -6.64 3.00 -6.58
C HIS A 26 -7.17 2.48 -7.93
N LEU A 27 -7.28 1.15 -8.06
CA LEU A 27 -7.78 0.46 -9.26
C LEU A 27 -9.27 0.10 -9.16
N GLY A 28 -9.94 0.46 -8.07
CA GLY A 28 -11.32 0.11 -7.76
C GLY A 28 -11.46 -1.27 -7.09
N ASN A 29 -12.63 -1.51 -6.48
CA ASN A 29 -12.98 -2.74 -5.76
C ASN A 29 -11.96 -3.08 -4.66
N GLY A 30 -11.52 -2.05 -3.93
CA GLY A 30 -10.53 -2.20 -2.87
C GLY A 30 -9.12 -2.59 -3.34
N LYS A 31 -8.85 -2.58 -4.65
CA LYS A 31 -7.53 -2.94 -5.18
C LYS A 31 -6.66 -1.70 -5.33
N VAL A 32 -5.48 -1.71 -4.71
CA VAL A 32 -4.48 -0.64 -4.83
C VAL A 32 -3.26 -1.17 -5.56
N ARG A 33 -2.67 -0.34 -6.43
CA ARG A 33 -1.38 -0.58 -7.08
C ARG A 33 -0.35 0.39 -6.54
N PHE A 34 0.84 -0.12 -6.25
CA PHE A 34 2.01 0.63 -5.81
C PHE A 34 3.10 0.53 -6.88
N SER A 35 3.69 1.67 -7.21
CA SER A 35 4.94 1.74 -7.95
C SER A 35 6.09 1.15 -7.12
N LYS A 36 7.24 0.90 -7.77
CA LYS A 36 8.44 0.42 -7.06
C LYS A 36 8.95 1.45 -6.05
N SER A 37 8.87 2.74 -6.37
CA SER A 37 9.29 3.84 -5.48
C SER A 37 8.35 3.95 -4.28
N ALA A 38 7.03 3.93 -4.49
CA ALA A 38 6.05 3.93 -3.40
C ALA A 38 6.24 2.74 -2.47
N TYR A 39 6.39 1.53 -3.02
CA TYR A 39 6.69 0.34 -2.21
C TYR A 39 7.97 0.52 -1.38
N ALA A 40 9.07 0.99 -2.00
CA ALA A 40 10.34 1.19 -1.28
C ALA A 40 10.23 2.28 -0.20
N TYR A 41 9.46 3.33 -0.45
CA TYR A 41 9.20 4.38 0.54
C TYR A 41 8.45 3.81 1.75
N LEU A 42 7.31 3.15 1.52
CA LEU A 42 6.46 2.60 2.60
C LEU A 42 7.18 1.49 3.37
N ARG A 43 8.12 0.76 2.76
CA ARG A 43 8.96 -0.24 3.43
C ARG A 43 9.94 0.36 4.44
N ASN A 44 10.29 1.64 4.27
CA ASN A 44 11.17 2.37 5.20
C ASN A 44 10.39 3.16 6.25
N VAL A 45 9.06 3.23 6.17
CA VAL A 45 8.22 3.83 7.21
C VAL A 45 8.34 2.98 8.48
N PRO A 46 8.58 3.58 9.66
CA PRO A 46 8.66 2.86 10.92
C PRO A 46 7.40 2.03 11.20
N SER A 47 7.56 0.81 11.74
CA SER A 47 6.46 -0.14 11.94
C SER A 47 5.40 0.28 12.96
N HIS A 48 5.64 1.33 13.73
CA HIS A 48 4.66 1.91 14.65
C HIS A 48 3.81 3.02 14.00
N MET A 49 4.16 3.43 12.78
CA MET A 49 3.41 4.40 11.99
C MET A 49 2.45 3.68 11.04
N ASP A 50 1.34 4.36 10.77
CA ASP A 50 0.35 3.88 9.81
C ASP A 50 0.87 3.96 8.37
N GLY A 51 0.41 3.06 7.50
CA GLY A 51 0.79 3.04 6.08
C GLY A 51 2.18 2.47 5.80
N HIS A 52 2.76 1.66 6.68
CA HIS A 52 4.06 1.01 6.41
C HIS A 52 3.91 -0.34 5.71
N ILE A 53 5.00 -0.82 5.11
CA ILE A 53 5.11 -2.20 4.61
C ILE A 53 6.03 -3.01 5.52
N ASP A 54 5.53 -4.14 6.03
CA ASP A 54 6.26 -5.01 6.95
C ASP A 54 7.22 -5.98 6.23
N SER A 55 7.91 -6.82 7.02
CA SER A 55 8.83 -7.84 6.48
C SER A 55 8.17 -9.02 5.77
N HIS A 56 6.85 -9.14 5.83
CA HIS A 56 6.07 -10.19 5.18
C HIS A 56 5.37 -9.68 3.91
N ASP A 57 5.80 -8.52 3.39
CA ASP A 57 5.17 -7.85 2.24
C ASP A 57 3.68 -7.57 2.48
N ARG A 58 3.34 -7.10 3.68
CA ARG A 58 1.99 -6.61 4.00
C ARG A 58 2.00 -5.11 4.16
N VAL A 59 1.00 -4.45 3.56
CA VAL A 59 0.69 -3.08 3.89
C VAL A 59 -0.07 -3.11 5.21
N CYS A 60 0.49 -2.49 6.24
CA CYS A 60 -0.10 -2.38 7.56
C CYS A 60 -0.78 -1.02 7.68
N LEU A 61 -2.08 -1.07 7.88
CA LEU A 61 -2.93 0.07 8.18
C LEU A 61 -3.42 0.00 9.64
N SER A 62 -3.88 1.11 10.20
CA SER A 62 -4.50 1.17 11.54
C SER A 62 -5.62 0.14 11.73
N GLU A 63 -6.38 -0.14 10.67
CA GLU A 63 -7.53 -1.07 10.68
C GLU A 63 -7.19 -2.51 10.25
N GLY A 64 -5.95 -2.79 9.80
CA GLY A 64 -5.62 -4.14 9.31
C GLY A 64 -4.30 -4.28 8.58
N SER A 65 -4.02 -5.49 8.08
CA SER A 65 -2.85 -5.74 7.24
C SER A 65 -3.24 -6.50 5.98
N TYR A 66 -2.70 -6.08 4.84
CA TYR A 66 -3.13 -6.54 3.52
C TYR A 66 -1.93 -7.06 2.72
N GLN A 67 -2.06 -8.28 2.21
CA GLN A 67 -0.97 -8.94 1.48
C GLN A 67 -0.71 -8.25 0.14
N LEU A 68 0.56 -7.92 -0.12
CA LEU A 68 0.99 -7.46 -1.43
C LEU A 68 1.25 -8.66 -2.34
N THR A 69 0.79 -8.52 -3.59
CA THR A 69 1.10 -9.41 -4.70
C THR A 69 1.95 -8.65 -5.71
N ARG A 70 3.10 -9.22 -6.08
CA ARG A 70 3.96 -8.64 -7.11
C ARG A 70 3.39 -8.92 -8.50
N SER A 71 3.13 -7.87 -9.26
CA SER A 71 2.68 -7.94 -10.66
C SER A 71 3.89 -7.85 -11.58
N ARG A 72 3.96 -8.74 -12.59
CA ARG A 72 5.02 -8.74 -13.62
C ARG A 72 4.88 -7.53 -14.53
#